data_AF-A0A5E5P6N0-F1
#
_entry.id   AF-A0A5E5P6N0-F1
#
_cell.length_a   1.000
_cell.length_b   1.000
_cell.length_c   1.000
_cell.angle_alpha   90.00
_cell.angle_beta   90.00
_cell.angle_gamma   90.00
#
_symmetry.space_group_name_H-M   'P 1'
#
loop_
_entity.id
_entity.type
_entity.pdbx_description
1 polymer ?
#
loop_
_entity_poly.entity_id
_entity_poly.type
_entity_poly.pdbx_seq_one_letter_code
_entity_poly.pdbx_strand_id
1 'polypeptide(L)'
;MIRDQFILDISDKLIIDNFAGGGASCGIEPALSRHVDHAINHDPEAVAMHAMNHPQTEHHCESVWDVEASDSRVLIKCGSCGIRH
;
A
#
# COMPACT_ATOMS: atom_id res chain seq x y z
N MET A 1 11.94 -1.96 3.19
CA MET A 1 13.40 -1.82 3.40
C MET A 1 13.67 -0.61 4.29
N ILE A 2 14.52 -0.75 5.31
CA ILE A 2 14.80 0.23 6.38
C ILE A 2 15.74 1.35 5.88
N ARG A 3 15.23 2.28 5.07
CA ARG A 3 15.88 3.59 4.80
C ARG A 3 14.91 4.53 4.08
N ASP A 4 14.94 5.80 4.44
CA ASP A 4 14.14 6.84 3.79
C ASP A 4 14.56 6.99 2.32
N GLN A 5 13.60 6.83 1.42
CA GLN A 5 13.72 7.11 -0.01
C GLN A 5 13.19 8.53 -0.26
N PHE A 6 14.07 9.46 -0.63
CA PHE A 6 13.67 10.82 -1.01
C PHE A 6 13.32 10.83 -2.49
N ILE A 7 12.04 10.58 -2.80
CA ILE A 7 11.55 10.47 -4.17
C ILE A 7 10.92 11.80 -4.59
N LEU A 8 11.33 12.30 -5.75
CA LEU A 8 10.59 13.36 -6.43
C LEU A 8 9.36 12.71 -7.07
N ASP A 9 8.17 13.19 -6.74
CA ASP A 9 6.89 12.68 -7.24
C ASP A 9 6.66 13.09 -8.72
N ILE A 10 7.54 12.60 -9.59
CA ILE A 10 7.56 12.89 -11.03
C ILE A 10 7.12 11.66 -11.84
N SER A 11 6.67 10.60 -11.18
CA SER A 11 6.23 9.38 -11.86
C SER A 11 4.77 9.50 -12.23
N ASP A 12 4.45 9.29 -13.51
CA ASP A 12 3.06 9.31 -14.00
C ASP A 12 2.23 8.08 -13.57
N LYS A 13 2.79 7.18 -12.73
CA LYS A 13 2.16 5.91 -12.35
C LYS A 13 2.24 5.66 -10.85
N LEU A 14 1.15 5.08 -10.33
CA LEU A 14 1.07 4.56 -8.96
C LEU A 14 1.46 3.08 -8.92
N ILE A 15 2.09 2.69 -7.81
CA ILE A 15 2.45 1.32 -7.45
C ILE A 15 1.60 0.93 -6.25
N ILE A 16 0.73 -0.07 -6.43
CA ILE A 16 -0.23 -0.50 -5.41
C ILE A 16 0.00 -1.99 -5.10
N ASP A 17 0.22 -2.33 -3.83
CA ASP A 17 0.30 -3.71 -3.34
C ASP A 17 -1.04 -4.12 -2.69
N ASN A 18 -1.92 -4.76 -3.46
CA ASN A 18 -3.25 -5.15 -3.02
C ASN A 18 -3.28 -6.32 -2.02
N PHE A 19 -2.16 -7.02 -1.79
CA PHE A 19 -2.10 -8.16 -0.89
C PHE A 19 -0.92 -8.01 0.07
N ALA A 20 -0.82 -6.82 0.66
CA ALA A 20 0.34 -6.38 1.40
C ALA A 20 0.63 -7.26 2.62
N GLY A 21 1.78 -7.92 2.59
CA GLY A 21 2.28 -8.79 3.66
C GLY A 21 3.80 -8.91 3.63
N GLY A 22 4.48 -7.90 3.08
CA GLY A 22 5.95 -7.77 3.03
C GLY A 22 6.61 -8.39 1.79
N GLY A 23 6.06 -9.47 1.23
CA GLY A 23 6.69 -10.21 0.12
C GLY A 23 6.90 -9.39 -1.17
N ALA A 24 5.81 -8.87 -1.75
CA ALA A 24 5.86 -8.16 -3.03
C ALA A 24 6.66 -6.85 -2.92
N SER A 25 6.35 -6.02 -1.93
CA SER A 25 7.04 -4.74 -1.70
C SER A 25 8.55 -4.90 -1.45
N CYS A 26 9.00 -5.98 -0.80
CA CYS A 26 10.44 -6.26 -0.64
C CYS A 26 11.17 -6.49 -1.98
N GLY A 27 10.48 -7.00 -3.01
CA GLY A 27 11.03 -7.20 -4.35
C GLY A 27 10.87 -5.97 -5.25
N ILE A 28 9.74 -5.27 -5.15
CA ILE A 28 9.42 -4.10 -5.97
C ILE A 28 10.34 -2.92 -5.64
N GLU A 29 10.55 -2.64 -4.36
CA GLU A 29 11.38 -1.53 -3.89
C GLU A 29 12.79 -1.49 -4.50
N PRO A 30 13.59 -2.58 -4.41
CA PRO A 30 14.90 -2.59 -5.03
C PRO A 30 14.84 -2.60 -6.56
N ALA A 31 13.81 -3.22 -7.15
CA ALA A 31 13.68 -3.30 -8.61
C ALA A 31 13.38 -1.95 -9.25
N LEU A 32 12.54 -1.13 -8.60
CA LEU A 32 12.11 0.17 -9.10
C LEU A 32 12.84 1.35 -8.44
N SER A 33 13.64 1.08 -7.41
CA SER A 33 14.26 2.12 -6.56
C SER A 33 13.22 3.11 -6.01
N ARG A 34 12.04 2.60 -5.70
CA ARG A 34 10.87 3.36 -5.24
C ARG A 34 9.99 2.47 -4.36
N HIS A 35 9.49 3.01 -3.26
CA HIS A 35 8.47 2.36 -2.42
C HIS A 35 7.13 2.23 -3.13
N VAL A 36 6.32 1.27 -2.71
CA VAL A 36 4.91 1.21 -3.13
C VAL A 36 4.18 2.43 -2.54
N ASP A 37 3.24 3.00 -3.29
CA ASP A 37 2.51 4.19 -2.85
C ASP A 37 1.39 3.79 -1.87
N HIS A 38 0.65 2.73 -2.22
CA HIS A 38 -0.42 2.20 -1.40
C HIS A 38 -0.27 0.69 -1.17
N ALA A 39 -0.53 0.25 0.06
CA ALA A 39 -0.55 -1.15 0.47
C ALA A 39 -1.91 -1.48 1.10
N ILE A 40 -2.57 -2.52 0.60
CA ILE A 40 -3.92 -2.92 1.02
C ILE A 40 -3.86 -4.36 1.52
N ASN A 41 -4.45 -4.63 2.67
CA ASN A 41 -4.74 -5.99 3.14
C ASN A 41 -5.91 -5.95 4.13
N HIS A 42 -6.72 -7.00 4.19
CA HIS A 42 -7.81 -7.11 5.16
C HIS A 42 -7.35 -7.63 6.53
N ASP A 43 -6.15 -8.20 6.61
CA ASP A 43 -5.55 -8.70 7.84
C ASP A 43 -4.73 -7.58 8.54
N PRO A 44 -5.17 -7.10 9.72
CA PRO A 44 -4.48 -6.04 10.44
C PRO A 44 -3.05 -6.42 10.87
N GLU A 45 -2.77 -7.70 11.12
CA GLU A 45 -1.41 -8.14 11.46
C GLU A 45 -0.48 -8.04 10.25
N ALA A 46 -0.98 -8.39 9.06
CA ALA A 46 -0.24 -8.25 7.81
C ALA A 46 0.05 -6.78 7.48
N VAL A 47 -0.95 -5.89 7.67
CA VAL A 47 -0.78 -4.44 7.49
C VAL A 47 0.24 -3.87 8.48
N ALA A 48 0.12 -4.21 9.76
CA ALA A 48 1.05 -3.72 10.79
C ALA A 48 2.49 -4.16 10.50
N MET A 49 2.67 -5.42 10.07
CA MET A 49 3.98 -5.92 9.68
C MET A 49 4.52 -5.21 8.43
N HIS A 50 3.68 -4.99 7.41
CA HIS A 50 4.08 -4.24 6.23
C HIS A 50 4.51 -2.80 6.58
N ALA A 51 3.76 -2.12 7.45
CA ALA A 51 4.07 -0.75 7.88
C ALA A 51 5.40 -0.63 8.62
N MET A 52 5.76 -1.63 9.44
CA MET A 52 7.07 -1.67 10.08
C MET A 52 8.22 -1.79 9.06
N ASN A 53 8.00 -2.51 7.97
CA ASN A 53 9.01 -2.77 6.94
C ASN A 53 9.07 -1.70 5.84
N HIS A 54 7.96 -1.00 5.59
CA HIS A 54 7.75 -0.07 4.49
C HIS A 54 7.12 1.24 4.99
N PRO A 55 7.79 2.00 5.89
CA PRO A 55 7.18 3.11 6.63
C PRO A 55 6.75 4.31 5.76
N GLN A 56 7.21 4.40 4.52
CA GLN A 56 6.88 5.49 3.58
C GLN A 56 5.63 5.20 2.74
N THR A 57 5.14 3.95 2.78
CA THR A 57 3.92 3.54 2.08
C THR A 57 2.68 3.96 2.86
N GLU A 58 1.60 4.32 2.15
CA GLU A 58 0.28 4.50 2.75
C GLU A 58 -0.44 3.15 2.88
N HIS A 59 -0.96 2.86 4.07
CA HIS A 59 -1.48 1.53 4.41
C HIS A 59 -2.97 1.54 4.68
N HIS A 60 -3.68 0.57 4.09
CA HIS A 60 -5.12 0.43 4.20
C HIS A 60 -5.50 -0.96 4.68
N CYS A 61 -6.17 -1.04 5.83
CA CYS A 61 -6.64 -2.30 6.40
C CYS A 61 -8.06 -2.63 5.90
N GLU A 62 -8.17 -3.01 4.63
CA GLU A 62 -9.44 -3.11 3.92
C GLU A 62 -9.51 -4.34 3.00
N SER A 63 -10.74 -4.70 2.62
CA SER A 63 -10.97 -5.74 1.62
C SER A 63 -10.75 -5.21 0.21
N VAL A 64 -10.05 -5.97 -0.63
CA VAL A 64 -9.72 -5.58 -2.02
C VAL A 64 -10.90 -5.58 -2.99
N TRP A 65 -12.09 -5.97 -2.55
CA TRP A 65 -13.20 -6.34 -3.43
C TRP A 65 -14.04 -5.16 -3.98
N ASP A 66 -13.73 -3.91 -3.60
CA ASP A 66 -14.43 -2.70 -4.07
C ASP A 66 -13.44 -1.62 -4.57
N VAL A 67 -12.55 -1.98 -5.51
CA VAL A 67 -11.63 -1.03 -6.14
C VAL A 67 -12.19 -0.57 -7.49
N GLU A 68 -12.68 0.67 -7.54
CA GLU A 68 -13.06 1.34 -8.79
C GLU A 68 -11.81 1.93 -9.45
N ALA A 69 -11.36 1.32 -10.55
CA ALA A 69 -10.11 1.71 -11.26
C ALA A 69 -10.16 3.10 -11.92
N SER A 70 -11.30 3.77 -11.93
CA SER A 70 -11.50 5.05 -12.62
C SER A 70 -11.21 6.28 -11.77
N ASP A 71 -11.04 6.14 -10.45
CA ASP A 71 -10.72 7.26 -9.57
C ASP A 71 -9.25 7.16 -9.13
N SER A 72 -8.44 8.15 -9.52
CA SER A 72 -7.05 8.28 -9.04
C SER A 72 -6.98 8.58 -7.54
N ARG A 73 -8.12 8.83 -6.90
CA ARG A 73 -8.29 8.73 -5.46
C ARG A 73 -8.81 7.33 -5.17
N VAL A 74 -7.91 6.49 -4.68
CA VAL A 74 -8.17 5.14 -4.19
C VAL A 74 -9.18 5.23 -3.04
N LEU A 75 -10.47 5.36 -3.36
CA LEU A 75 -11.58 5.30 -2.42
C LEU A 75 -11.84 3.83 -2.13
N ILE A 76 -10.92 3.24 -1.37
CA ILE A 76 -11.15 1.93 -0.75
C ILE A 76 -12.27 2.14 0.25
N LYS A 77 -13.35 1.38 0.08
CA LYS A 77 -14.52 1.47 0.94
C LYS A 77 -14.61 0.16 1.69
N CYS A 78 -14.17 0.16 2.93
CA CYS A 78 -14.33 -0.99 3.81
C CYS A 78 -15.83 -1.27 4.05
N GLY A 79 -16.42 -2.17 3.26
CA GLY A 79 -17.82 -2.59 3.43
C GLY A 79 -18.09 -3.40 4.70
N SER A 80 -17.04 -3.89 5.39
CA SER A 80 -17.16 -4.88 6.46
C SER A 80 -16.45 -4.53 7.78
N CYS A 81 -15.52 -3.56 7.80
CA CYS A 81 -14.88 -3.14 9.04
C CYS A 81 -15.61 -1.91 9.59
N GLY A 82 -16.28 -2.06 10.74
CA GLY A 82 -16.96 -0.97 11.45
C GLY A 82 -16.00 0.07 12.05
N ILE A 83 -14.83 0.28 11.46
CA ILE A 83 -13.80 1.23 11.91
C ILE A 83 -13.90 2.44 10.98
N ARG A 84 -14.45 3.54 11.52
CA ARG A 84 -14.42 4.84 10.84
C ARG A 84 -13.02 5.42 11.01
N HIS A 85 -12.35 5.69 9.90
CA HIS A 85 -11.22 6.64 9.84
C HIS A 85 -11.77 8.02 9.45
#